data_AF-A0A7S0KDI9-F1
#
_entry.id   AF-A0A7S0KDI9-F1
#
_cell.length_a   1.000
_cell.length_b   1.000
_cell.length_c   1.000
_cell.angle_alpha   90.00
_cell.angle_beta   90.00
_cell.angle_gamma   90.00
#
_symmetry.space_group_name_H-M   'P 1'
#
loop_
_entity.id
_entity.type
_entity.pdbx_description
1 polymer ?
#
loop_
_entity_poly.entity_id
_entity_poly.type
_entity_poly.pdbx_seq_one_letter_code
_entity_poly.pdbx_strand_id
1 'polypeptide(L)'
;RVAVQAMKSVCHEIMSTQGQESARASMVGDINSLVISLVKRVGPIFTSAIANPSTGSRGCKYVLNALMQIHQERAFATAIAESTQRAFITELIVVLLNEGVLTLDEGDALIKAANLLMITMLENCTRSYTFVAFLTLLHQRPYTVPAQFDDLVVKCLIKLTRNLQITLDNVHLPTVLAAIHTFFAALGVDEINKRALVDNQALRVVRTLLHELTTRVGPSIYKYCENIPPRTASPPPMIYAFMDVNLKAPQSMASPEMKQRPMQTSSTLSASAQFSTMATTSQGMSAKSKLSAIFKKIGDKATTSAGLEELYDFTLDHPEEDLQPQLERTSDAFQMYIKRGLQKVEKSRSKRHEPDAEQPPSPAAAAKTSAAVYRERLARIQQNVGDVAPVSVDIATITNDASDLERIRARMNRITAQATGSAPAPCK
;
A
#
# COMPACT_ATOMS: atom_id res chain seq x y z
N ARG A 1 -1.93 20.46 -20.43
CA ARG A 1 -3.40 20.25 -20.48
C ARG A 1 -3.79 18.84 -20.97
N VAL A 2 -3.24 18.34 -22.09
CA VAL A 2 -3.50 16.99 -22.60
C VAL A 2 -3.20 15.87 -21.59
N ALA A 3 -2.07 15.95 -20.88
CA ALA A 3 -1.69 14.98 -19.84
C ALA A 3 -2.71 14.86 -18.70
N VAL A 4 -3.27 15.99 -18.25
CA VAL A 4 -4.24 16.04 -17.15
C VAL A 4 -5.58 15.43 -17.58
N GLN A 5 -5.99 15.66 -18.83
CA GLN A 5 -7.21 15.08 -19.36
C GLN A 5 -7.09 13.55 -19.51
N ALA A 6 -5.93 13.05 -19.95
CA ALA A 6 -5.66 11.61 -20.01
C ALA A 6 -5.71 10.96 -18.62
N MET A 7 -5.10 11.57 -17.60
CA MET A 7 -5.15 11.06 -16.21
C MET A 7 -6.58 11.05 -15.65
N LYS A 8 -7.41 12.06 -16.00
CA LYS A 8 -8.83 12.06 -15.65
C LYS A 8 -9.62 10.93 -16.31
N SER A 9 -9.37 10.67 -17.60
CA SER A 9 -10.00 9.56 -18.31
C SER A 9 -9.65 8.22 -17.67
N VAL A 10 -8.38 8.01 -17.32
CA VAL A 10 -7.94 6.79 -16.60
C VAL A 10 -8.68 6.64 -15.27
N CYS A 11 -8.77 7.69 -14.45
CA CYS A 11 -9.54 7.63 -13.20
C CYS A 11 -11.02 7.31 -13.44
N HIS A 12 -11.64 7.95 -14.43
CA HIS A 12 -13.05 7.73 -14.74
C HIS A 12 -13.30 6.29 -15.20
N GLU A 13 -12.41 5.74 -16.01
CA GLU A 13 -12.50 4.37 -16.53
C GLU A 13 -12.35 3.33 -15.41
N ILE A 14 -11.34 3.49 -14.53
CA ILE A 14 -11.15 2.64 -13.36
C ILE A 14 -12.35 2.71 -12.40
N MET A 15 -12.93 3.90 -12.22
CA MET A 15 -14.11 4.06 -11.37
C MET A 15 -15.38 3.51 -12.03
N SER A 16 -15.54 3.65 -13.34
CA SER A 16 -16.72 3.16 -14.08
C SER A 16 -16.84 1.64 -14.10
N THR A 17 -15.74 0.94 -13.87
CA THR A 17 -15.67 -0.53 -13.78
C THR A 17 -15.80 -1.04 -12.33
N GLN A 18 -16.08 -0.17 -11.35
CA GLN A 18 -16.37 -0.61 -9.98
C GLN A 18 -17.55 -1.59 -9.94
N GLY A 19 -17.33 -2.75 -9.30
CA GLY A 19 -18.32 -3.82 -9.22
C GLY A 19 -18.45 -4.69 -10.48
N GLN A 20 -17.68 -4.43 -11.54
CA GLN A 20 -17.68 -5.23 -12.78
C GLN A 20 -16.40 -6.06 -12.87
N GLU A 21 -16.40 -7.25 -12.27
CA GLU A 21 -15.21 -8.14 -12.22
C GLU A 21 -14.68 -8.52 -13.61
N SER A 22 -15.57 -8.76 -14.58
CA SER A 22 -15.17 -9.11 -15.96
C SER A 22 -14.46 -7.97 -16.69
N ALA A 23 -14.97 -6.74 -16.54
CA ALA A 23 -14.35 -5.55 -17.10
C ALA A 23 -13.00 -5.24 -16.43
N ARG A 24 -12.86 -5.50 -15.14
CA ARG A 24 -11.58 -5.36 -14.44
C ARG A 24 -10.58 -6.43 -14.86
N ALA A 25 -11.02 -7.68 -14.98
CA ALA A 25 -10.16 -8.77 -15.42
C ALA A 25 -9.55 -8.51 -16.81
N SER A 26 -10.32 -7.94 -17.75
CA SER A 26 -9.79 -7.59 -19.08
C SER A 26 -8.75 -6.47 -19.04
N MET A 27 -8.80 -5.57 -18.05
CA MET A 27 -7.84 -4.47 -17.90
C MET A 27 -6.51 -4.90 -17.27
N VAL A 28 -6.48 -6.01 -16.52
CA VAL A 28 -5.31 -6.45 -15.73
C VAL A 28 -4.02 -6.51 -16.56
N GLY A 29 -4.10 -6.99 -17.81
CA GLY A 29 -2.93 -7.13 -18.69
C GLY A 29 -2.23 -5.81 -19.03
N ASP A 30 -2.95 -4.69 -19.01
CA ASP A 30 -2.43 -3.38 -19.38
C ASP A 30 -2.01 -2.54 -18.17
N ILE A 31 -2.36 -2.95 -16.94
CA ILE A 31 -2.12 -2.18 -15.71
C ILE A 31 -0.65 -1.86 -15.51
N ASN A 32 0.25 -2.83 -15.69
CA ASN A 32 1.67 -2.59 -15.48
C ASN A 32 2.22 -1.48 -16.41
N SER A 33 1.83 -1.50 -17.68
CA SER A 33 2.21 -0.51 -18.70
C SER A 33 1.61 0.87 -18.42
N LEU A 34 0.38 0.91 -17.91
CA LEU A 34 -0.28 2.13 -17.47
C LEU A 34 0.43 2.74 -16.25
N VAL A 35 0.71 1.93 -15.22
CA VAL A 35 1.37 2.40 -13.99
C VAL A 35 2.75 2.94 -14.29
N ILE A 36 3.59 2.23 -15.06
CA ILE A 36 4.93 2.75 -15.39
C ILE A 36 4.87 4.07 -16.17
N SER A 37 3.85 4.25 -17.02
CA SER A 37 3.63 5.50 -17.76
C SER A 37 3.20 6.65 -16.84
N LEU A 38 2.39 6.38 -15.83
CA LEU A 38 1.99 7.37 -14.81
C LEU A 38 3.17 7.72 -13.90
N VAL A 39 3.94 6.72 -13.44
CA VAL A 39 5.13 6.88 -12.60
C VAL A 39 6.15 7.80 -13.27
N LYS A 40 6.47 7.57 -14.55
CA LYS A 40 7.38 8.42 -15.34
C LYS A 40 6.93 9.89 -15.45
N ARG A 41 5.65 10.18 -15.20
CA ARG A 41 5.12 11.54 -15.22
C ARG A 41 5.13 12.22 -13.85
N VAL A 42 5.31 11.48 -12.76
CA VAL A 42 5.31 12.03 -11.39
C VAL A 42 6.36 13.13 -11.25
N GLY A 43 7.65 12.82 -11.43
CA GLY A 43 8.73 13.80 -11.38
C GLY A 43 8.46 15.07 -12.22
N PRO A 44 8.26 14.97 -13.55
CA PRO A 44 8.00 16.13 -14.40
C PRO A 44 6.79 16.97 -13.98
N ILE A 45 5.70 16.34 -13.51
CA ILE A 45 4.51 17.04 -13.03
C ILE A 45 4.85 17.87 -11.78
N PHE A 46 5.53 17.26 -10.80
CA PHE A 46 5.92 17.95 -9.57
C PHE A 46 6.94 19.05 -9.83
N THR A 47 7.96 18.81 -10.66
CA THR A 47 8.93 19.84 -11.06
C THR A 47 8.26 21.02 -11.74
N SER A 48 7.37 20.76 -12.71
CA SER A 48 6.62 21.81 -13.41
C SER A 48 5.68 22.57 -12.46
N ALA A 49 5.11 21.89 -11.47
CA ALA A 49 4.23 22.50 -10.50
C ALA A 49 4.98 23.45 -9.56
N ILE A 50 6.15 23.04 -9.08
CA ILE A 50 7.02 23.84 -8.20
C ILE A 50 7.53 25.09 -8.96
N ALA A 51 7.86 24.94 -10.24
CA ALA A 51 8.23 26.08 -11.07
C ALA A 51 7.06 27.06 -11.33
N ASN A 52 5.80 26.61 -11.20
CA ASN A 52 4.61 27.44 -11.43
C ASN A 52 3.54 27.22 -10.33
N PRO A 53 3.78 27.69 -9.09
CA PRO A 53 2.96 27.31 -7.93
C PRO A 53 1.48 27.68 -8.04
N SER A 54 1.15 28.78 -8.75
CA SER A 54 -0.22 29.30 -8.88
C SER A 54 -1.19 28.39 -9.66
N THR A 55 -0.69 27.48 -10.49
CA THR A 55 -1.53 26.59 -11.30
C THR A 55 -1.06 25.12 -11.34
N GLY A 56 0.07 24.84 -10.68
CA GLY A 56 0.78 23.56 -10.75
C GLY A 56 0.17 22.41 -9.96
N SER A 57 -0.47 22.69 -8.82
CA SER A 57 -0.89 21.65 -7.85
C SER A 57 -1.94 20.67 -8.40
N ARG A 58 -2.76 21.10 -9.37
CA ARG A 58 -3.82 20.26 -9.97
C ARG A 58 -3.24 19.01 -10.62
N GLY A 59 -2.12 19.12 -11.33
CA GLY A 59 -1.48 17.97 -11.98
C GLY A 59 -1.05 16.91 -10.96
N CYS A 60 -0.44 17.36 -9.86
CA CYS A 60 -0.01 16.50 -8.75
C CYS A 60 -1.21 15.75 -8.13
N LYS A 61 -2.32 16.44 -7.86
CA LYS A 61 -3.55 15.83 -7.33
C LYS A 61 -4.07 14.72 -8.24
N TYR A 62 -4.10 14.95 -9.55
CA TYR A 62 -4.62 13.96 -10.51
C TYR A 62 -3.71 12.74 -10.66
N VAL A 63 -2.38 12.91 -10.74
CA VAL A 63 -1.47 11.77 -10.89
C VAL A 63 -1.46 10.91 -9.63
N LEU A 64 -1.44 11.53 -8.44
CA LEU A 64 -1.51 10.80 -7.17
C LEU A 64 -2.85 10.06 -7.02
N ASN A 65 -3.96 10.70 -7.36
CA ASN A 65 -5.27 10.05 -7.28
C ASN A 65 -5.41 8.89 -8.29
N ALA A 66 -4.91 9.03 -9.52
CA ALA A 66 -4.93 7.95 -10.50
C ALA A 66 -4.15 6.72 -10.01
N LEU A 67 -2.94 6.94 -9.50
CA LEU A 67 -2.12 5.88 -8.92
C LEU A 67 -2.78 5.27 -7.68
N MET A 68 -3.43 6.08 -6.84
CA MET A 68 -4.19 5.61 -5.68
C MET A 68 -5.31 4.65 -6.09
N GLN A 69 -6.13 5.00 -7.07
CA GLN A 69 -7.24 4.15 -7.53
C GLN A 69 -6.74 2.79 -8.05
N ILE A 70 -5.63 2.78 -8.78
CA ILE A 70 -5.02 1.53 -9.27
C ILE A 70 -4.55 0.67 -8.09
N HIS A 71 -3.86 1.25 -7.11
CA HIS A 71 -3.28 0.50 -6.00
C HIS A 71 -4.30 0.06 -4.95
N GLN A 72 -5.49 0.66 -4.92
CA GLN A 72 -6.60 0.23 -4.05
C GLN A 72 -7.30 -1.02 -4.58
N GLU A 73 -7.24 -1.28 -5.88
CA GLU A 73 -7.80 -2.48 -6.49
C GLU A 73 -6.80 -3.64 -6.46
N ARG A 74 -7.10 -4.71 -5.71
CA ARG A 74 -6.13 -5.79 -5.47
C ARG A 74 -5.71 -6.52 -6.75
N ALA A 75 -6.64 -6.74 -7.69
CA ALA A 75 -6.33 -7.37 -8.96
C ALA A 75 -5.34 -6.54 -9.79
N PHE A 76 -5.44 -5.20 -9.72
CA PHE A 76 -4.53 -4.30 -10.40
C PHE A 76 -3.19 -4.19 -9.68
N ALA A 77 -3.21 -3.99 -8.35
CA ALA A 77 -2.00 -3.84 -7.55
C ALA A 77 -1.07 -5.07 -7.63
N THR A 78 -1.64 -6.28 -7.69
CA THR A 78 -0.86 -7.52 -7.82
C THR A 78 -0.34 -7.79 -9.23
N ALA A 79 -0.90 -7.13 -10.25
CA ALA A 79 -0.42 -7.19 -11.64
C ALA A 79 0.78 -6.29 -11.92
N ILE A 80 1.16 -5.43 -10.98
CA ILE A 80 2.29 -4.50 -11.12
C ILE A 80 3.61 -5.27 -10.94
N ALA A 81 4.43 -5.26 -11.99
CA ALA A 81 5.73 -5.92 -12.00
C ALA A 81 6.72 -5.27 -11.02
N GLU A 82 7.71 -6.05 -10.57
CA GLU A 82 8.74 -5.61 -9.63
C GLU A 82 9.48 -4.35 -10.08
N SER A 83 9.89 -4.26 -11.36
CA SER A 83 10.61 -3.10 -11.89
C SER A 83 9.76 -1.82 -11.85
N THR A 84 8.45 -1.95 -12.09
CA THR A 84 7.49 -0.84 -11.99
C THR A 84 7.28 -0.43 -10.53
N GLN A 85 7.16 -1.39 -9.61
CA GLN A 85 7.11 -1.11 -8.17
C GLN A 85 8.37 -0.36 -7.70
N ARG A 86 9.56 -0.78 -8.16
CA ARG A 86 10.83 -0.11 -7.83
C ARG A 86 10.89 1.32 -8.35
N ALA A 87 10.51 1.54 -9.61
CA ALA A 87 10.43 2.89 -10.18
C ALA A 87 9.43 3.76 -9.40
N PHE A 88 8.29 3.19 -9.02
CA PHE A 88 7.27 3.90 -8.27
C PHE A 88 7.72 4.30 -6.87
N ILE A 89 8.35 3.39 -6.12
CA ILE A 89 8.95 3.67 -4.81
C ILE A 89 9.95 4.82 -4.93
N THR A 90 10.80 4.78 -5.96
CA THR A 90 11.81 5.82 -6.19
C THR A 90 11.15 7.19 -6.35
N GLU A 91 10.17 7.31 -7.24
CA GLU A 91 9.47 8.58 -7.48
C GLU A 91 8.72 9.09 -6.24
N LEU A 92 8.04 8.21 -5.49
CA LEU A 92 7.34 8.61 -4.26
C LEU A 92 8.31 9.10 -3.18
N ILE A 93 9.43 8.43 -2.96
CA ILE A 93 10.44 8.88 -1.98
C ILE A 93 11.02 10.23 -2.40
N VAL A 94 11.30 10.44 -3.70
CA VAL A 94 11.76 11.74 -4.21
C VAL A 94 10.73 12.84 -3.95
N VAL A 95 9.44 12.59 -4.20
CA VAL A 95 8.36 13.54 -3.89
C VAL A 95 8.28 13.84 -2.39
N LEU A 96 8.37 12.81 -1.54
CA LEU A 96 8.30 12.96 -0.09
C LEU A 96 9.46 13.74 0.52
N LEU A 97 10.64 13.71 -0.12
CA LEU A 97 11.83 14.44 0.33
C LEU A 97 11.95 15.84 -0.27
N ASN A 98 11.15 16.18 -1.27
CA ASN A 98 11.26 17.46 -1.95
C ASN A 98 10.50 18.55 -1.18
N GLU A 99 11.23 19.36 -0.41
CA GLU A 99 10.68 20.50 0.34
C GLU A 99 9.96 21.51 -0.56
N GLY A 100 10.30 21.59 -1.84
CA GLY A 100 9.61 22.43 -2.82
C GLY A 100 8.12 22.10 -2.96
N VAL A 101 7.70 20.86 -2.67
CA VAL A 101 6.28 20.47 -2.67
C VAL A 101 5.48 21.24 -1.64
N LEU A 102 6.09 21.61 -0.51
CA LEU A 102 5.44 22.39 0.55
C LEU A 102 5.16 23.84 0.14
N THR A 103 5.80 24.33 -0.92
CA THR A 103 5.53 25.68 -1.46
C THR A 103 4.29 25.73 -2.37
N LEU A 104 3.73 24.57 -2.74
CA LEU A 104 2.54 24.47 -3.57
C LEU A 104 1.28 24.75 -2.76
N ASP A 105 0.24 25.20 -3.45
CA ASP A 105 -1.12 25.23 -2.90
C ASP A 105 -1.58 23.82 -2.49
N GLU A 106 -1.98 23.68 -1.22
CA GLU A 106 -2.23 22.40 -0.53
C GLU A 106 -1.02 21.43 -0.51
N GLY A 107 0.21 21.96 -0.45
CA GLY A 107 1.45 21.17 -0.42
C GLY A 107 1.48 20.09 0.68
N ASP A 108 1.06 20.43 1.90
CA ASP A 108 0.91 19.46 2.99
C ASP A 108 -0.04 18.30 2.66
N ALA A 109 -1.14 18.59 1.97
CA ALA A 109 -2.10 17.57 1.56
C ALA A 109 -1.50 16.65 0.47
N LEU A 110 -0.67 17.19 -0.43
CA LEU A 110 0.05 16.41 -1.43
C LEU A 110 1.06 15.46 -0.80
N ILE A 111 1.84 15.93 0.19
CA ILE A 111 2.78 15.07 0.94
C ILE A 111 2.03 13.97 1.69
N LYS A 112 0.92 14.31 2.37
CA LYS A 112 0.07 13.31 3.03
C LYS A 112 -0.48 12.29 2.05
N ALA A 113 -0.94 12.72 0.87
CA ALA A 113 -1.46 11.84 -0.18
C ALA A 113 -0.37 10.92 -0.75
N ALA A 114 0.84 11.43 -1.00
CA ALA A 114 1.98 10.62 -1.45
C ALA A 114 2.39 9.58 -0.40
N ASN A 115 2.38 9.94 0.88
CA ASN A 115 2.68 9.01 1.98
C ASN A 115 1.59 7.94 2.12
N LEU A 116 0.31 8.32 2.04
CA LEU A 116 -0.79 7.35 2.03
C LEU A 116 -0.66 6.39 0.85
N LEU A 117 -0.29 6.90 -0.32
CA LEU A 117 -0.09 6.11 -1.53
C LEU A 117 1.06 5.10 -1.38
N MET A 118 2.17 5.50 -0.73
CA MET A 118 3.24 4.57 -0.35
C MET A 118 2.70 3.46 0.54
N ILE A 119 1.92 3.79 1.57
CA ILE A 119 1.33 2.78 2.47
C ILE A 119 0.39 1.83 1.72
N THR A 120 -0.50 2.35 0.88
CA THR A 120 -1.42 1.55 0.07
C THR A 120 -0.66 0.58 -0.85
N MET A 121 0.44 1.04 -1.46
CA MET A 121 1.30 0.18 -2.27
C MET A 121 1.88 -0.98 -1.43
N LEU A 122 2.42 -0.69 -0.24
CA LEU A 122 3.01 -1.72 0.64
C LEU A 122 1.98 -2.77 1.10
N GLU A 123 0.71 -2.40 1.18
CA GLU A 123 -0.36 -3.30 1.64
C GLU A 123 -0.89 -4.21 0.53
N ASN A 124 -1.03 -3.66 -0.69
CA ASN A 124 -1.79 -4.28 -1.78
C ASN A 124 -0.93 -4.88 -2.91
N CYS A 125 0.30 -4.40 -3.11
CA CYS A 125 1.18 -4.95 -4.14
C CYS A 125 1.69 -6.36 -3.78
N THR A 126 2.21 -7.06 -4.78
CA THR A 126 2.90 -8.34 -4.60
C THR A 126 4.10 -8.17 -3.68
N ARG A 127 3.99 -8.68 -2.45
CA ARG A 127 4.96 -8.42 -1.36
C ARG A 127 6.38 -8.82 -1.68
N SER A 128 6.58 -9.97 -2.32
CA SER A 128 7.93 -10.41 -2.72
C SER A 128 8.59 -9.41 -3.66
N TYR A 129 7.84 -8.84 -4.61
CA TYR A 129 8.36 -7.80 -5.50
C TYR A 129 8.68 -6.52 -4.73
N THR A 130 7.85 -6.16 -3.76
CA THR A 130 8.12 -4.99 -2.90
C THR A 130 9.41 -5.17 -2.08
N PHE A 131 9.66 -6.36 -1.52
CA PHE A 131 10.93 -6.68 -0.85
C PHE A 131 12.12 -6.60 -1.82
N VAL A 132 12.01 -7.21 -3.00
CA VAL A 132 13.06 -7.17 -4.04
C VAL A 132 13.36 -5.73 -4.44
N ALA A 133 12.34 -4.90 -4.62
CA ALA A 133 12.49 -3.51 -5.00
C ALA A 133 13.28 -2.72 -3.94
N PHE A 134 12.94 -2.85 -2.66
CA PHE A 134 13.69 -2.17 -1.59
C PHE A 134 15.12 -2.68 -1.44
N LEU A 135 15.34 -3.98 -1.51
CA LEU A 135 16.70 -4.57 -1.45
C LEU A 135 17.55 -4.08 -2.63
N THR A 136 16.96 -4.01 -3.82
CA THR A 136 17.60 -3.48 -5.03
C THR A 136 17.93 -2.00 -4.84
N LEU A 137 17.03 -1.18 -4.31
CA LEU A 137 17.28 0.26 -4.09
C LEU A 137 18.37 0.54 -3.04
N LEU A 138 18.49 -0.29 -1.99
CA LEU A 138 19.57 -0.17 -1.00
C LEU A 138 20.95 -0.51 -1.58
N HIS A 139 21.00 -1.35 -2.62
CA HIS A 139 22.25 -1.73 -3.27
C HIS A 139 22.55 -0.84 -4.49
N GLN A 140 21.59 -0.65 -5.37
CA GLN A 140 21.64 0.12 -6.61
C GLN A 140 20.94 1.47 -6.42
N ARG A 141 21.51 2.30 -5.56
CA ARG A 141 21.01 3.64 -5.29
C ARG A 141 21.01 4.47 -6.59
N PRO A 142 19.88 5.10 -6.98
CA PRO A 142 19.88 5.99 -8.15
C PRO A 142 20.79 7.21 -7.93
N TYR A 143 21.49 7.67 -8.97
CA TYR A 143 22.43 8.80 -8.84
C TYR A 143 21.74 10.15 -8.59
N THR A 144 20.47 10.28 -8.96
CA THR A 144 19.72 11.54 -8.96
C THR A 144 18.93 11.79 -7.67
N VAL A 145 19.02 10.91 -6.66
CA VAL A 145 18.18 11.00 -5.45
C VAL A 145 18.89 11.71 -4.27
N PRO A 146 18.14 12.45 -3.42
CA PRO A 146 18.69 13.17 -2.27
C PRO A 146 19.39 12.26 -1.25
N ALA A 147 20.36 12.76 -0.49
CA ALA A 147 21.14 11.98 0.48
C ALA A 147 20.26 11.14 1.43
N GLN A 148 19.14 11.70 1.89
CA GLN A 148 18.17 11.10 2.82
C GLN A 148 17.32 9.97 2.21
N PHE A 149 17.50 9.65 0.92
CA PHE A 149 16.75 8.60 0.23
C PHE A 149 16.89 7.25 0.94
N ASP A 150 18.11 6.86 1.28
CA ASP A 150 18.37 5.56 1.92
C ASP A 150 17.67 5.45 3.28
N ASP A 151 17.56 6.55 4.03
CA ASP A 151 16.87 6.56 5.32
C ASP A 151 15.38 6.24 5.17
N LEU A 152 14.71 6.76 4.13
CA LEU A 152 13.31 6.43 3.85
C LEU A 152 13.14 5.02 3.30
N VAL A 153 14.06 4.55 2.45
CA VAL A 153 14.07 3.16 1.98
C VAL A 153 14.19 2.20 3.16
N VAL A 154 15.13 2.44 4.08
CA VAL A 154 15.31 1.65 5.30
C VAL A 154 14.04 1.69 6.16
N LYS A 155 13.45 2.87 6.39
CA LYS A 155 12.21 2.99 7.19
C LYS A 155 11.05 2.20 6.57
N CYS A 156 10.87 2.26 5.26
CA CYS A 156 9.84 1.48 4.56
C CYS A 156 10.09 -0.02 4.64
N LEU A 157 11.34 -0.46 4.46
CA LEU A 157 11.72 -1.86 4.58
C LEU A 157 11.54 -2.39 6.01
N ILE A 158 11.86 -1.60 7.04
CA ILE A 158 11.58 -1.93 8.45
C ILE A 158 10.07 -2.14 8.64
N LYS A 159 9.24 -1.22 8.13
CA LYS A 159 7.77 -1.34 8.23
C LYS A 159 7.26 -2.61 7.56
N LEU A 160 7.75 -2.91 6.36
CA LEU A 160 7.37 -4.12 5.62
C LEU A 160 7.83 -5.39 6.35
N THR A 161 9.04 -5.40 6.89
CA THR A 161 9.62 -6.53 7.65
C THR A 161 8.84 -6.80 8.93
N ARG A 162 8.45 -5.76 9.68
CA ARG A 162 7.65 -5.91 10.92
C ARG A 162 6.28 -6.57 10.66
N ASN A 163 5.71 -6.34 9.49
CA ASN A 163 4.43 -6.93 9.10
C ASN A 163 4.54 -8.40 8.62
N LEU A 164 5.74 -8.99 8.56
CA LEU A 164 5.91 -10.39 8.13
C LEU A 164 5.18 -11.39 9.01
N GLN A 165 5.02 -11.10 10.30
CA GLN A 165 4.36 -12.01 11.25
C GLN A 165 2.94 -12.41 10.81
N ILE A 166 2.25 -11.50 10.13
CA ILE A 166 0.86 -11.67 9.68
C ILE A 166 0.81 -12.01 8.18
N THR A 167 1.87 -11.71 7.44
CA THR A 167 1.83 -11.71 5.96
C THR A 167 2.75 -12.72 5.29
N LEU A 168 3.43 -13.57 6.06
CA LEU A 168 4.41 -14.54 5.55
C LEU A 168 3.84 -15.44 4.45
N ASP A 169 2.57 -15.88 4.57
CA ASP A 169 1.92 -16.74 3.57
C ASP A 169 1.79 -16.09 2.18
N ASN A 170 1.84 -14.76 2.12
CA ASN A 170 1.79 -13.99 0.89
C ASN A 170 3.19 -13.61 0.36
N VAL A 171 4.24 -14.23 0.90
CA VAL A 171 5.63 -13.98 0.52
C VAL A 171 6.21 -15.22 -0.14
N HIS A 172 6.51 -15.10 -1.43
CA HIS A 172 7.30 -16.07 -2.17
C HIS A 172 8.76 -16.06 -1.68
N LEU A 173 9.10 -17.00 -0.79
CA LEU A 173 10.40 -17.10 -0.12
C LEU A 173 11.58 -17.25 -1.07
N PRO A 174 11.54 -18.08 -2.14
CA PRO A 174 12.68 -18.22 -3.04
C PRO A 174 13.13 -16.90 -3.67
N THR A 175 12.16 -16.07 -4.06
CA THR A 175 12.43 -14.74 -4.65
C THR A 175 13.06 -13.79 -3.65
N VAL A 176 12.55 -13.74 -2.41
CA VAL A 176 13.06 -12.82 -1.39
C VAL A 176 14.46 -13.25 -0.91
N LEU A 177 14.67 -14.55 -0.68
CA LEU A 177 15.98 -15.07 -0.28
C LEU A 177 17.04 -14.83 -1.36
N ALA A 178 16.69 -15.00 -2.65
CA ALA A 178 17.59 -14.69 -3.75
C ALA A 178 17.96 -13.19 -3.81
N ALA A 179 17.01 -12.29 -3.53
CA ALA A 179 17.27 -10.86 -3.45
C ALA A 179 18.17 -10.48 -2.26
N ILE A 180 17.97 -11.11 -1.10
CA ILE A 180 18.85 -10.93 0.07
C ILE A 180 20.26 -11.42 -0.25
N HIS A 181 20.38 -12.58 -0.90
CA HIS A 181 21.68 -13.09 -1.34
C HIS A 181 22.36 -12.11 -2.29
N THR A 182 21.64 -11.60 -3.31
CA THR A 182 22.15 -10.64 -4.28
C THR A 182 22.67 -9.38 -3.59
N PHE A 183 21.94 -8.87 -2.60
CA PHE A 183 22.38 -7.73 -1.78
C PHE A 183 23.72 -8.01 -1.07
N PHE A 184 23.85 -9.16 -0.39
CA PHE A 184 25.10 -9.50 0.30
C PHE A 184 26.26 -9.77 -0.66
N ALA A 185 26.00 -10.48 -1.76
CA ALA A 185 27.01 -10.79 -2.77
C ALA A 185 27.58 -9.51 -3.38
N ALA A 186 26.74 -8.51 -3.63
CA ALA A 186 27.16 -7.28 -4.26
C ALA A 186 27.86 -6.29 -3.31
N LEU A 187 27.68 -6.44 -1.99
CA LEU A 187 28.54 -5.76 -1.00
C LEU A 187 29.92 -6.42 -0.91
N GLY A 188 29.95 -7.75 -0.91
CA GLY A 188 31.17 -8.51 -0.62
C GLY A 188 31.48 -8.56 0.89
N VAL A 189 32.35 -9.50 1.26
CA VAL A 189 32.64 -9.83 2.68
C VAL A 189 33.28 -8.65 3.41
N ASP A 190 34.24 -7.96 2.77
CA ASP A 190 34.99 -6.86 3.38
C ASP A 190 34.09 -5.67 3.71
N GLU A 191 33.21 -5.28 2.79
CA GLU A 191 32.28 -4.17 2.99
C GLU A 191 31.20 -4.53 4.01
N ILE A 192 30.73 -5.78 4.05
CA ILE A 192 29.81 -6.25 5.11
C ILE A 192 30.47 -6.10 6.49
N ASN A 193 31.73 -6.52 6.64
CA ASN A 193 32.46 -6.41 7.89
C ASN A 193 32.65 -4.94 8.29
N LYS A 194 33.08 -4.08 7.35
CA LYS A 194 33.23 -2.65 7.58
C LYS A 194 31.91 -1.99 8.02
N ARG A 195 30.80 -2.30 7.33
CA ARG A 195 29.47 -1.79 7.67
C ARG A 195 28.95 -2.31 9.01
N ALA A 196 29.31 -3.52 9.40
CA ALA A 196 28.95 -4.08 10.70
C ALA A 196 29.63 -3.35 11.87
N LEU A 197 30.87 -2.88 11.69
CA LEU A 197 31.60 -2.12 12.73
C LEU A 197 30.95 -0.77 13.06
N VAL A 198 30.26 -0.16 12.09
CA VAL A 198 29.63 1.16 12.24
C VAL A 198 28.10 1.10 12.41
N ASP A 199 27.55 -0.09 12.68
CA ASP A 199 26.10 -0.36 12.77
C ASP A 199 25.28 0.26 11.61
N ASN A 200 25.74 -0.01 10.38
CA ASN A 200 25.08 0.51 9.18
C ASN A 200 23.61 0.07 9.12
N GLN A 201 22.72 1.06 8.99
CA GLN A 201 21.27 0.86 9.04
C GLN A 201 20.74 -0.06 7.94
N ALA A 202 21.24 0.07 6.71
CA ALA A 202 20.85 -0.76 5.57
C ALA A 202 21.25 -2.23 5.77
N LEU A 203 22.50 -2.48 6.18
CA LEU A 203 22.95 -3.85 6.48
C LEU A 203 22.14 -4.45 7.64
N ARG A 204 21.87 -3.66 8.69
CA ARG A 204 21.11 -4.09 9.86
C ARG A 204 19.69 -4.52 9.47
N VAL A 205 18.95 -3.71 8.71
CA VAL A 205 17.57 -4.06 8.31
C VAL A 205 17.54 -5.31 7.43
N VAL A 206 18.50 -5.51 6.52
CA VAL A 206 18.55 -6.72 5.68
C VAL A 206 18.87 -7.96 6.52
N ARG A 207 19.78 -7.85 7.50
CA ARG A 207 20.04 -8.92 8.47
C ARG A 207 18.81 -9.24 9.31
N THR A 208 18.09 -8.21 9.77
CA THR A 208 16.83 -8.38 10.52
C THR A 208 15.74 -9.05 9.66
N LEU A 209 15.61 -8.68 8.39
CA LEU A 209 14.69 -9.33 7.45
C LEU A 209 15.01 -10.83 7.32
N LEU A 210 16.28 -11.17 7.06
CA LEU A 210 16.70 -12.56 6.99
C LEU A 210 16.42 -13.30 8.30
N HIS A 211 16.71 -12.67 9.43
CA HIS A 211 16.43 -13.22 10.76
C HIS A 211 14.95 -13.55 10.93
N GLU A 212 14.04 -12.61 10.64
CA GLU A 212 12.59 -12.84 10.75
C GLU A 212 12.14 -14.02 9.87
N LEU A 213 12.62 -14.10 8.62
CA LEU A 213 12.30 -15.23 7.73
C LEU A 213 12.82 -16.56 8.29
N THR A 214 14.09 -16.60 8.76
CA THR A 214 14.69 -17.83 9.31
C THR A 214 14.02 -18.27 10.60
N THR A 215 13.64 -17.34 11.48
CA THR A 215 12.98 -17.63 12.75
C THR A 215 11.58 -18.18 12.54
N ARG A 216 10.83 -17.62 11.56
CA ARG A 216 9.45 -18.06 11.27
C ARG A 216 9.38 -19.39 10.55
N VAL A 217 10.25 -19.61 9.56
CA VAL A 217 10.23 -20.83 8.73
C VAL A 217 11.02 -21.96 9.40
N GLY A 218 11.99 -21.63 10.25
CA GLY A 218 12.87 -22.60 10.90
C GLY A 218 13.80 -23.31 9.91
N PRO A 219 14.28 -24.53 10.24
CA PRO A 219 15.24 -25.27 9.41
C PRO A 219 14.77 -25.56 7.98
N SER A 220 13.46 -25.56 7.73
CA SER A 220 12.89 -25.73 6.39
C SER A 220 13.24 -24.58 5.44
N ILE A 221 13.77 -23.46 5.93
CA ILE A 221 14.14 -22.30 5.12
C ILE A 221 15.11 -22.66 3.99
N TYR A 222 16.00 -23.63 4.19
CA TYR A 222 16.97 -24.06 3.17
C TYR A 222 16.32 -24.67 1.93
N LYS A 223 15.09 -25.19 2.03
CA LYS A 223 14.33 -25.72 0.88
C LYS A 223 13.98 -24.63 -0.14
N TYR A 224 13.95 -23.37 0.29
CA TYR A 224 13.62 -22.24 -0.57
C TYR A 224 14.86 -21.56 -1.17
N CYS A 225 16.06 -22.12 -1.00
CA CYS A 225 17.30 -21.56 -1.51
C CYS A 225 17.65 -22.03 -2.94
N GLU A 226 16.68 -22.51 -3.71
CA GLU A 226 16.87 -23.03 -5.08
C GLU A 226 17.53 -22.01 -6.04
N ASN A 227 17.27 -20.71 -5.83
CA ASN A 227 17.79 -19.61 -6.64
C ASN A 227 19.06 -18.98 -6.06
N ILE A 228 19.73 -19.67 -5.13
CA ILE A 228 20.98 -19.23 -4.49
C ILE A 228 22.07 -20.23 -4.88
N PRO A 229 23.29 -19.77 -5.23
CA PRO A 229 24.41 -20.67 -5.48
C PRO A 229 24.64 -21.64 -4.30
N PRO A 230 25.12 -22.87 -4.54
CA PRO A 230 25.35 -23.83 -3.48
C PRO A 230 26.42 -23.35 -2.49
N ARG A 231 26.44 -23.91 -1.28
CA ARG A 231 27.45 -23.62 -0.23
C ARG A 231 28.89 -23.83 -0.67
N THR A 232 29.10 -24.69 -1.67
CA THR A 232 30.41 -25.02 -2.25
C THR A 232 30.87 -24.03 -3.32
N ALA A 233 30.04 -23.05 -3.69
CA ALA A 233 30.43 -22.00 -4.63
C ALA A 233 31.59 -21.16 -4.09
N SER A 234 32.37 -20.57 -5.00
CA SER A 234 33.48 -19.68 -4.68
C SER A 234 33.22 -18.27 -5.25
N PRO A 235 33.15 -17.22 -4.40
CA PRO A 235 33.16 -17.26 -2.94
C PRO A 235 31.86 -17.87 -2.37
N PRO A 236 31.89 -18.44 -1.15
CA PRO A 236 30.71 -19.03 -0.53
C PRO A 236 29.64 -17.97 -0.23
N PRO A 237 28.35 -18.23 -0.53
CA PRO A 237 27.28 -17.28 -0.26
C PRO A 237 27.14 -16.95 1.23
N MET A 238 27.42 -15.69 1.59
CA MET A 238 27.34 -15.18 2.97
C MET A 238 25.97 -15.39 3.65
N ILE A 239 24.90 -15.46 2.85
CA ILE A 239 23.54 -15.68 3.35
C ILE A 239 23.44 -16.95 4.19
N TYR A 240 24.12 -18.04 3.80
CA TYR A 240 24.06 -19.30 4.54
C TYR A 240 24.70 -19.18 5.93
N ALA A 241 25.80 -18.44 6.06
CA ALA A 241 26.44 -18.21 7.35
C ALA A 241 25.49 -17.45 8.30
N PHE A 242 24.78 -16.43 7.80
CA PHE A 242 23.79 -15.72 8.60
C PHE A 242 22.59 -16.60 8.98
N MET A 243 22.10 -17.44 8.06
CA MET A 243 21.01 -18.38 8.34
C MET A 243 21.42 -19.40 9.42
N ASP A 244 22.63 -19.94 9.33
CA ASP A 244 23.16 -20.90 10.30
C ASP A 244 23.26 -20.28 11.70
N VAL A 245 23.72 -19.03 11.80
CA VAL A 245 23.78 -18.29 13.06
C VAL A 245 22.37 -18.06 13.62
N ASN A 246 21.42 -17.65 12.77
CA ASN A 246 20.04 -17.40 13.20
C ASN A 246 19.35 -18.66 13.73
N LEU A 247 19.58 -19.83 13.11
CA LEU A 247 18.95 -21.10 13.51
C LEU A 247 19.63 -21.74 14.73
N LYS A 248 20.90 -21.40 15.01
CA LYS A 248 21.63 -21.86 16.21
C LYS A 248 21.34 -21.02 17.45
N ALA A 249 20.87 -19.79 17.28
CA ALA A 249 20.45 -18.97 18.41
C ALA A 249 19.25 -19.65 19.11
N PRO A 250 19.31 -19.93 20.43
CA PRO A 250 18.17 -20.52 21.13
C PRO A 250 16.95 -19.59 20.99
N GLN A 251 15.76 -20.16 20.81
CA GLN A 251 14.48 -19.45 20.66
C GLN A 251 14.01 -18.67 21.92
N SER A 252 14.96 -18.25 22.76
CA SER A 252 14.73 -17.41 23.92
C SER A 252 15.38 -16.06 23.68
N MET A 253 14.65 -15.15 23.04
CA MET A 253 14.56 -13.75 23.44
C MET A 253 13.46 -13.07 22.61
N ALA A 254 12.49 -12.50 23.33
CA ALA A 254 11.61 -11.47 22.83
C ALA A 254 12.40 -10.36 22.10
N SER A 255 11.73 -9.69 21.17
CA SER A 255 12.17 -8.50 20.43
C SER A 255 13.31 -7.70 21.07
N PRO A 256 14.28 -7.19 20.29
CA PRO A 256 15.05 -6.05 20.73
C PRO A 256 14.10 -4.84 20.78
N GLU A 257 13.45 -4.65 21.92
CA GLU A 257 12.90 -3.36 22.31
C GLU A 257 14.05 -2.35 22.25
N MET A 258 13.83 -1.35 21.42
CA MET A 258 14.63 -0.16 21.29
C MET A 258 14.63 0.54 22.65
N LYS A 259 15.63 0.24 23.50
CA LYS A 259 15.84 0.94 24.77
C LYS A 259 16.08 2.43 24.48
N GLN A 260 15.01 3.22 24.59
CA GLN A 260 15.12 4.65 24.85
C GLN A 260 15.86 4.80 26.18
N ARG A 261 17.01 5.46 26.13
CA ARG A 261 17.77 5.87 27.30
C ARG A 261 17.06 7.09 27.92
N PRO A 262 16.57 7.05 29.17
CA PRO A 262 16.13 8.25 29.85
C PRO A 262 17.35 9.02 30.36
N MET A 263 17.31 10.33 30.14
CA MET A 263 18.28 11.30 30.63
C MET A 263 18.16 11.44 32.15
N GLN A 264 19.31 11.65 32.78
CA GLN A 264 19.50 11.84 34.21
C GLN A 264 18.74 13.05 34.74
N THR A 265 18.01 12.88 35.84
CA THR A 265 17.88 13.91 36.88
C THR A 265 18.02 13.25 38.24
N SER A 266 18.99 13.75 38.99
CA SER A 266 19.50 13.32 40.28
C SER A 266 18.65 13.83 41.45
N SER A 267 18.32 12.94 42.40
CA SER A 267 18.22 13.28 43.85
C SER A 267 18.00 12.03 44.74
N THR A 268 19.07 11.72 45.48
CA THR A 268 19.23 11.16 46.84
C THR A 268 18.03 10.73 47.71
N LEU A 269 18.15 9.51 48.30
CA LEU A 269 17.94 9.07 49.72
C LEU A 269 16.63 9.49 50.43
N SER A 270 15.85 8.70 51.20
CA SER A 270 16.06 7.49 52.01
C SER A 270 14.73 7.06 52.70
N ALA A 271 14.62 5.76 53.01
CA ALA A 271 14.02 5.09 54.17
C ALA A 271 12.54 5.27 54.62
N SER A 272 11.85 4.10 54.68
CA SER A 272 10.90 3.56 55.69
C SER A 272 9.59 4.29 56.03
N ALA A 273 8.46 3.61 55.83
CA ALA A 273 7.54 3.19 56.91
C ALA A 273 6.31 2.43 56.34
N GLN A 274 5.83 1.49 57.14
CA GLN A 274 4.70 0.60 56.90
C GLN A 274 3.35 1.35 56.92
N PHE A 275 2.40 0.90 56.10
CA PHE A 275 1.00 0.78 56.55
C PHE A 275 0.28 -0.31 55.76
N SER A 276 -0.18 -1.32 56.47
CA SER A 276 -1.12 -2.32 55.96
C SER A 276 -2.55 -1.86 56.21
N THR A 277 -3.45 -2.31 55.33
CA THR A 277 -4.92 -2.40 55.44
C THR A 277 -5.74 -1.10 55.32
N MET A 278 -6.57 -1.07 54.28
CA MET A 278 -8.02 -1.12 54.42
C MET A 278 -8.63 -1.62 53.12
N ALA A 279 -9.39 -2.71 53.24
CA ALA A 279 -10.20 -3.28 52.19
C ALA A 279 -11.36 -2.35 51.84
N THR A 280 -11.60 -2.13 50.55
CA THR A 280 -12.93 -1.80 50.06
C THR A 280 -13.02 -2.20 48.58
N THR A 281 -14.16 -2.81 48.25
CA THR A 281 -14.67 -3.03 46.89
C THR A 281 -14.15 -4.26 46.13
N SER A 282 -14.48 -5.45 46.63
CA SER A 282 -14.44 -6.71 45.87
C SER A 282 -15.45 -6.79 44.71
N GLN A 283 -16.37 -5.84 44.55
CA GLN A 283 -17.27 -5.76 43.39
C GLN A 283 -16.64 -5.07 42.15
N GLY A 284 -15.74 -4.10 42.34
CA GLY A 284 -15.16 -3.32 41.24
C GLY A 284 -14.08 -4.06 40.44
N MET A 285 -13.49 -5.13 40.98
CA MET A 285 -12.56 -5.98 40.24
C MET A 285 -13.26 -6.83 39.17
N SER A 286 -14.54 -7.18 39.38
CA SER A 286 -15.34 -7.96 38.42
C SER A 286 -15.81 -7.09 37.24
N ALA A 287 -16.30 -5.88 37.52
CA ALA A 287 -16.74 -4.90 36.53
C ALA A 287 -15.59 -4.45 35.60
N LYS A 288 -14.43 -4.11 36.17
CA LYS A 288 -13.23 -3.73 35.40
C LYS A 288 -12.70 -4.86 34.49
N SER A 289 -12.80 -6.11 34.94
CA SER A 289 -12.41 -7.28 34.14
C SER A 289 -13.38 -7.49 32.97
N LYS A 290 -14.69 -7.33 33.19
CA LYS A 290 -15.71 -7.38 32.13
C LYS A 290 -15.53 -6.25 31.10
N LEU A 291 -15.30 -5.02 31.54
CA LEU A 291 -15.01 -3.88 30.66
C LEU A 291 -13.76 -4.12 29.79
N SER A 292 -12.69 -4.70 30.37
CA SER A 292 -11.49 -5.04 29.61
C SER A 292 -11.75 -6.11 28.53
N ALA A 293 -12.58 -7.11 28.84
CA ALA A 293 -13.00 -8.12 27.85
C ALA A 293 -13.85 -7.52 26.72
N ILE A 294 -14.74 -6.57 27.05
CA ILE A 294 -15.55 -5.83 26.07
C ILE A 294 -14.64 -4.98 25.17
N PHE A 295 -13.67 -4.24 25.72
CA PHE A 295 -12.72 -3.46 24.91
C PHE A 295 -11.85 -4.35 24.01
N LYS A 296 -11.47 -5.54 24.48
CA LYS A 296 -10.76 -6.52 23.65
C LYS A 296 -11.63 -6.99 22.48
N LYS A 297 -12.92 -7.25 22.70
CA LYS A 297 -13.89 -7.56 21.63
C LYS A 297 -14.08 -6.39 20.66
N ILE A 298 -14.09 -5.15 21.15
CA ILE A 298 -14.20 -3.95 20.30
C ILE A 298 -12.94 -3.77 19.44
N GLY A 299 -11.77 -4.15 19.95
CA GLY A 299 -10.50 -4.11 19.21
C GLY A 299 -10.44 -5.04 17.99
N ASP A 300 -11.28 -6.08 17.94
CA ASP A 300 -11.30 -7.07 16.86
C ASP A 300 -12.39 -6.77 15.82
N LYS A 301 -12.02 -6.69 14.53
CA LYS A 301 -12.94 -6.34 13.42
C LYS A 301 -14.16 -7.26 13.28
N ALA A 302 -14.06 -8.53 13.68
CA ALA A 302 -15.14 -9.51 13.56
C ALA A 302 -16.15 -9.42 14.72
N THR A 303 -15.71 -8.95 15.90
CA THR A 303 -16.51 -8.93 17.13
C THR A 303 -16.86 -7.50 17.58
N THR A 304 -16.38 -6.48 16.85
CA THR A 304 -16.54 -5.07 17.22
C THR A 304 -17.99 -4.62 17.35
N SER A 305 -18.90 -5.09 16.48
CA SER A 305 -20.32 -4.71 16.53
C SER A 305 -21.00 -5.27 17.78
N ALA A 306 -20.74 -6.54 18.09
CA ALA A 306 -21.27 -7.19 19.30
C ALA A 306 -20.66 -6.57 20.57
N GLY A 307 -19.36 -6.25 20.55
CA GLY A 307 -18.69 -5.56 21.65
C GLY A 307 -19.25 -4.16 21.94
N LEU A 308 -19.65 -3.40 20.92
CA LEU A 308 -20.30 -2.09 21.09
C LEU A 308 -21.71 -2.19 21.65
N GLU A 309 -22.45 -3.26 21.33
CA GLU A 309 -23.76 -3.54 21.94
C GLU A 309 -23.62 -3.95 23.40
N GLU A 310 -22.68 -4.86 23.72
CA GLU A 310 -22.35 -5.26 25.09
C GLU A 310 -21.87 -4.06 25.94
N LEU A 311 -21.12 -3.13 25.35
CA LEU A 311 -20.68 -1.91 26.03
C LEU A 311 -21.85 -0.97 26.33
N TYR A 312 -22.80 -0.84 25.41
CA TYR A 312 -24.00 -0.02 25.62
C TYR A 312 -24.88 -0.59 26.74
N ASP A 313 -25.07 -1.91 26.79
CA ASP A 313 -25.80 -2.57 27.87
C ASP A 313 -25.08 -2.42 29.22
N PHE A 314 -23.75 -2.55 29.23
CA PHE A 314 -22.94 -2.33 30.44
C PHE A 314 -23.07 -0.89 30.98
N THR A 315 -23.17 0.11 30.11
CA THR A 315 -23.38 1.52 30.53
C THR A 315 -24.77 1.80 31.10
N LEU A 316 -25.78 1.00 30.75
CA LEU A 316 -27.13 1.12 31.30
C LEU A 316 -27.23 0.45 32.68
N ASP A 317 -26.55 -0.68 32.85
CA ASP A 317 -26.57 -1.47 34.10
C ASP A 317 -25.69 -0.87 35.22
N HIS A 318 -24.72 -0.03 34.87
CA HIS A 318 -23.76 0.57 35.82
C HIS A 318 -23.59 2.09 35.61
N PRO A 319 -24.63 2.90 35.92
CA PRO A 319 -24.58 4.37 35.77
C PRO A 319 -23.61 5.06 36.75
N GLU A 320 -23.10 4.35 37.76
CA GLU A 320 -22.15 4.88 38.76
C GLU A 320 -20.67 4.65 38.38
N GLU A 321 -20.37 3.81 37.38
CA GLU A 321 -18.99 3.57 36.94
C GLU A 321 -18.60 4.52 35.79
N ASP A 322 -17.84 5.56 36.11
CA ASP A 322 -17.29 6.48 35.13
C ASP A 322 -16.32 5.73 34.18
N LEU A 323 -16.65 5.69 32.89
CA LEU A 323 -15.87 5.06 31.82
C LEU A 323 -14.57 5.82 31.52
N GLN A 324 -14.52 7.11 31.88
CA GLN A 324 -13.44 8.04 31.58
C GLN A 324 -12.04 7.53 31.99
N PRO A 325 -11.79 7.05 33.24
CA PRO A 325 -10.47 6.58 33.67
C PRO A 325 -9.94 5.35 32.92
N GLN A 326 -10.81 4.53 32.30
CA GLN A 326 -10.37 3.38 31.50
C GLN A 326 -10.19 3.74 30.02
N LEU A 327 -11.00 4.67 29.50
CA LEU A 327 -10.82 5.21 28.16
C LEU A 327 -9.52 6.03 28.05
N GLU A 328 -9.12 6.77 29.09
CA GLU A 328 -7.87 7.54 29.14
C GLU A 328 -6.61 6.69 28.96
N ARG A 329 -6.67 5.39 29.29
CA ARG A 329 -5.57 4.44 29.05
C ARG A 329 -5.56 3.87 27.63
N THR A 330 -6.54 4.20 26.80
CA THR A 330 -6.66 3.76 25.40
C THR A 330 -6.41 4.94 24.44
N SER A 331 -6.01 4.65 23.21
CA SER A 331 -5.69 5.69 22.22
C SER A 331 -6.89 6.59 21.89
N ASP A 332 -6.67 7.88 21.63
CA ASP A 332 -7.70 8.85 21.26
C ASP A 332 -8.58 8.39 20.08
N ALA A 333 -7.97 7.73 19.09
CA ALA A 333 -8.69 7.16 17.95
C ALA A 333 -9.71 6.07 18.37
N PHE A 334 -9.35 5.25 19.36
CA PHE A 334 -10.20 4.20 19.91
C PHE A 334 -11.32 4.78 20.78
N GLN A 335 -11.02 5.79 21.59
CA GLN A 335 -12.03 6.52 22.37
C GLN A 335 -13.07 7.17 21.46
N MET A 336 -12.64 7.80 20.37
CA MET A 336 -13.53 8.46 19.40
C MET A 336 -14.35 7.43 18.60
N TYR A 337 -13.78 6.25 18.34
CA TYR A 337 -14.48 5.11 17.74
C TYR A 337 -15.58 4.58 18.66
N ILE A 338 -15.29 4.37 19.95
CA ILE A 338 -16.27 3.92 20.95
C ILE A 338 -17.41 4.93 21.08
N LYS A 339 -17.10 6.23 21.23
CA LYS A 339 -18.13 7.29 21.32
C LYS A 339 -19.06 7.31 20.10
N ARG A 340 -18.51 7.19 18.89
CA ARG A 340 -19.31 7.11 17.65
C ARG A 340 -20.10 5.80 17.55
N GLY A 341 -19.54 4.69 18.02
CA GLY A 341 -20.15 3.37 18.05
C GLY A 341 -21.38 3.34 18.96
N LEU A 342 -21.27 3.85 20.18
CA LEU A 342 -22.37 3.91 21.14
C LEU A 342 -23.52 4.80 20.64
N GLN A 343 -23.22 5.97 20.04
CA GLN A 343 -24.23 6.83 19.39
C GLN A 343 -24.95 6.13 18.23
N LYS A 344 -24.26 5.22 17.52
CA LYS A 344 -24.87 4.44 16.43
C LYS A 344 -25.77 3.33 16.99
N VAL A 345 -25.37 2.65 18.06
CA VAL A 345 -26.17 1.62 18.74
C VAL A 345 -27.44 2.24 19.33
N GLU A 346 -27.32 3.37 20.02
CA GLU A 346 -28.44 4.14 20.57
C GLU A 346 -29.47 4.51 19.47
N LYS A 347 -29.02 5.12 18.37
CA LYS A 347 -29.88 5.45 17.22
C LYS A 347 -30.54 4.23 16.57
N SER A 348 -29.86 3.09 16.58
CA SER A 348 -30.39 1.83 16.01
C SER A 348 -31.44 1.20 16.93
N ARG A 349 -31.29 1.32 18.25
CA ARG A 349 -32.29 0.89 19.23
C ARG A 349 -33.50 1.83 19.28
N SER A 350 -33.30 3.14 19.16
CA SER A 350 -34.42 4.11 19.05
C SER A 350 -35.25 3.93 17.78
N LYS A 351 -34.63 3.55 16.65
CA LYS A 351 -35.33 3.22 15.40
C LYS A 351 -36.12 1.91 15.44
N ARG A 352 -35.85 1.02 16.39
CA ARG A 352 -36.59 -0.24 16.58
C ARG A 352 -37.88 -0.05 17.39
N HIS A 353 -38.16 1.17 17.86
CA HIS A 353 -39.26 1.47 18.76
C HIS A 353 -40.35 2.38 18.17
N GLU A 354 -40.39 2.57 16.85
CA GLU A 354 -41.54 3.17 16.14
C GLU A 354 -42.40 2.08 15.48
N PRO A 355 -43.73 2.07 15.69
CA PRO A 355 -44.64 1.13 15.05
C PRO A 355 -45.01 1.58 13.62
N ASP A 356 -44.95 0.60 12.72
CA ASP A 356 -45.74 0.42 11.48
C ASP A 356 -45.86 1.59 10.47
N ALA A 357 -45.16 1.47 9.34
CA ALA A 357 -45.63 1.96 8.05
C ALA A 357 -44.92 1.21 6.90
N GLU A 358 -45.76 0.54 6.13
CA GLU A 358 -45.55 -0.38 5.02
C GLU A 358 -44.99 0.31 3.75
N GLN A 359 -44.03 -0.32 3.04
CA GLN A 359 -43.87 -0.07 1.60
C GLN A 359 -43.27 -1.28 0.83
N PRO A 360 -43.77 -1.61 -0.40
CA PRO A 360 -43.55 -2.90 -1.09
C PRO A 360 -42.34 -2.91 -2.06
N PRO A 361 -42.06 -4.05 -2.74
CA PRO A 361 -40.75 -4.36 -3.30
C PRO A 361 -40.51 -3.83 -4.73
N SER A 362 -39.21 -3.81 -5.06
CA SER A 362 -38.58 -3.60 -6.37
C SER A 362 -39.24 -4.34 -7.55
N PRO A 363 -39.13 -3.79 -8.77
CA PRO A 363 -38.97 -4.62 -9.96
C PRO A 363 -37.62 -4.40 -10.62
N ALA A 364 -36.90 -5.52 -10.77
CA ALA A 364 -35.94 -5.73 -11.83
C ALA A 364 -36.66 -5.82 -13.19
N ALA A 365 -35.86 -5.66 -14.26
CA ALA A 365 -36.16 -5.90 -15.68
C ALA A 365 -36.74 -4.73 -16.50
N ALA A 366 -35.81 -4.03 -17.19
CA ALA A 366 -36.00 -3.61 -18.57
C ALA A 366 -34.63 -3.38 -19.24
N ALA A 367 -33.87 -4.47 -19.42
CA ALA A 367 -32.86 -4.51 -20.46
C ALA A 367 -33.57 -4.52 -21.82
N LYS A 368 -33.04 -3.73 -22.77
CA LYS A 368 -33.50 -3.49 -24.16
C LYS A 368 -34.20 -2.14 -24.37
N THR A 369 -33.45 -1.03 -24.25
CA THR A 369 -33.45 0.02 -25.30
C THR A 369 -32.27 1.02 -25.26
N SER A 370 -31.24 0.85 -24.42
CA SER A 370 -30.13 1.81 -24.34
C SER A 370 -29.06 1.65 -25.43
N ALA A 371 -28.91 0.47 -26.04
CA ALA A 371 -27.92 0.23 -27.09
C ALA A 371 -28.27 0.88 -28.43
N ALA A 372 -29.57 0.99 -28.75
CA ALA A 372 -30.04 1.68 -29.96
C ALA A 372 -29.89 3.21 -29.81
N VAL A 373 -30.22 3.74 -28.63
CA VAL A 373 -30.03 5.16 -28.28
C VAL A 373 -28.53 5.52 -28.23
N TYR A 374 -27.66 4.58 -27.82
CA TYR A 374 -26.19 4.73 -27.85
C TYR A 374 -25.61 4.71 -29.28
N ARG A 375 -26.06 3.79 -30.14
CA ARG A 375 -25.62 3.72 -31.55
C ARG A 375 -26.12 4.92 -32.37
N GLU A 376 -27.34 5.38 -32.12
CA GLU A 376 -27.89 6.57 -32.76
C GLU A 376 -27.19 7.85 -32.27
N ARG A 377 -26.74 7.92 -31.00
CA ARG A 377 -25.89 9.01 -30.50
C ARG A 377 -24.43 8.93 -30.98
N LEU A 378 -23.90 7.75 -31.27
CA LEU A 378 -22.61 7.58 -31.96
C LEU A 378 -22.70 8.04 -33.43
N ALA A 379 -23.79 7.68 -34.14
CA ALA A 379 -24.03 8.07 -35.54
C ALA A 379 -24.22 9.58 -35.72
N ARG A 380 -24.94 10.25 -34.79
CA ARG A 380 -25.14 11.71 -34.82
C ARG A 380 -23.85 12.52 -34.55
N ILE A 381 -22.86 11.93 -33.87
CA ILE A 381 -21.53 12.54 -33.67
C ILE A 381 -20.63 12.28 -34.90
N GLN A 382 -20.80 11.13 -35.56
CA GLN A 382 -20.07 10.77 -36.78
C GLN A 382 -20.47 11.59 -38.02
N GLN A 383 -21.66 12.19 -38.07
CA GLN A 383 -22.17 12.90 -39.26
C GLN A 383 -21.79 14.38 -39.36
N ASN A 384 -21.17 14.99 -38.34
CA ASN A 384 -20.81 16.42 -38.35
C ASN A 384 -19.42 16.72 -38.94
N VAL A 385 -18.83 15.79 -39.68
CA VAL A 385 -17.64 16.04 -40.52
C VAL A 385 -17.80 15.26 -41.84
N GLY A 386 -18.72 15.70 -42.70
CA GLY A 386 -18.57 15.55 -44.16
C GLY A 386 -17.62 16.66 -44.66
N ASP A 387 -16.87 16.56 -45.74
CA ASP A 387 -16.98 15.80 -47.00
C ASP A 387 -15.53 15.73 -47.58
N VAL A 388 -15.06 14.76 -48.36
CA VAL A 388 -15.38 14.49 -49.79
C VAL A 388 -14.80 13.09 -50.16
N ALA A 389 -15.60 12.26 -50.84
CA ALA A 389 -15.27 10.98 -51.51
C ALA A 389 -14.61 11.22 -52.91
N PRO A 390 -14.26 10.24 -53.80
CA PRO A 390 -14.52 8.78 -53.88
C PRO A 390 -13.24 7.94 -54.19
N VAL A 391 -13.17 6.60 -54.37
CA VAL A 391 -13.86 5.68 -55.31
C VAL A 391 -13.72 4.20 -54.86
N SER A 392 -14.75 3.41 -55.20
CA SER A 392 -15.09 1.99 -54.97
C SER A 392 -14.17 0.92 -55.58
N VAL A 393 -14.24 -0.34 -55.10
CA VAL A 393 -14.83 -1.56 -55.76
C VAL A 393 -15.01 -2.73 -54.74
N ASP A 394 -16.16 -3.42 -54.79
CA ASP A 394 -16.57 -4.65 -54.06
C ASP A 394 -15.84 -5.94 -54.56
N ILE A 395 -15.84 -7.15 -53.96
CA ILE A 395 -16.92 -8.05 -53.49
C ILE A 395 -16.34 -9.19 -52.58
N ALA A 396 -17.06 -9.49 -51.48
CA ALA A 396 -17.29 -10.75 -50.70
C ALA A 396 -16.16 -11.82 -50.53
N THR A 397 -15.95 -12.53 -49.40
CA THR A 397 -16.90 -13.14 -48.45
C THR A 397 -16.17 -13.58 -47.16
N ILE A 398 -16.71 -13.19 -46.00
CA ILE A 398 -16.77 -13.85 -44.66
C ILE A 398 -15.62 -14.81 -44.25
N THR A 399 -14.71 -14.33 -43.38
CA THR A 399 -14.22 -14.99 -42.13
C THR A 399 -13.42 -13.95 -41.32
N ASN A 400 -13.99 -13.36 -40.25
CA ASN A 400 -13.48 -12.10 -39.68
C ASN A 400 -13.37 -12.10 -38.14
N ASP A 401 -12.63 -13.05 -37.57
CA ASP A 401 -12.21 -12.99 -36.14
C ASP A 401 -10.69 -12.87 -35.95
N ALA A 402 -9.87 -13.29 -36.92
CA ALA A 402 -8.42 -13.19 -36.83
C ALA A 402 -7.86 -11.79 -37.17
N SER A 403 -8.55 -11.03 -38.02
CA SER A 403 -8.07 -9.75 -38.54
C SER A 403 -8.30 -8.55 -37.60
N ASP A 404 -9.29 -8.61 -36.71
CA ASP A 404 -9.57 -7.51 -35.77
C ASP A 404 -8.58 -7.50 -34.60
N LEU A 405 -8.13 -8.67 -34.14
CA LEU A 405 -7.04 -8.79 -33.16
C LEU A 405 -5.69 -8.30 -33.71
N GLU A 406 -5.40 -8.52 -34.99
CA GLU A 406 -4.20 -8.02 -35.67
C GLU A 406 -4.27 -6.51 -35.95
N ARG A 407 -5.45 -5.98 -36.29
CA ARG A 407 -5.70 -4.53 -36.43
C ARG A 407 -5.59 -3.79 -35.10
N ILE A 408 -6.04 -4.41 -34.00
CA ILE A 408 -5.93 -3.86 -32.64
C ILE A 408 -4.47 -3.90 -32.17
N ARG A 409 -3.74 -5.00 -32.35
CA ARG A 409 -2.28 -5.10 -32.06
C ARG A 409 -1.46 -4.09 -32.86
N ALA A 410 -1.76 -3.92 -34.15
CA ALA A 410 -1.08 -2.94 -35.00
C ALA A 410 -1.36 -1.49 -34.58
N ARG A 411 -2.54 -1.21 -34.00
CA ARG A 411 -2.93 0.13 -33.52
C ARG A 411 -2.37 0.44 -32.12
N MET A 412 -2.26 -0.56 -31.23
CA MET A 412 -1.54 -0.45 -29.95
C MET A 412 -0.05 -0.22 -30.15
N ASN A 413 0.59 -0.94 -31.09
CA ASN A 413 2.02 -0.76 -31.40
C ASN A 413 2.34 0.64 -31.97
N ARG A 414 1.40 1.26 -32.71
CA ARG A 414 1.53 2.67 -33.18
C ARG A 414 1.41 3.69 -32.05
N ILE A 415 0.60 3.40 -31.02
CA ILE A 415 0.44 4.26 -29.84
C ILE A 415 1.66 4.17 -28.91
N THR A 416 2.25 2.97 -28.76
CA THR A 416 3.50 2.76 -27.99
C THR A 416 4.71 3.43 -28.64
N ALA A 417 4.78 3.46 -29.98
CA ALA A 417 5.84 4.15 -30.72
C ALA A 417 5.75 5.69 -30.62
N GLN A 418 4.53 6.25 -30.53
CA GLN A 418 4.32 7.69 -30.28
C GLN A 418 4.62 8.10 -28.83
N ALA A 419 4.67 7.13 -27.90
CA ALA A 419 5.00 7.36 -26.49
C ALA A 419 6.52 7.33 -26.19
N THR A 420 7.37 6.81 -27.09
CA THR A 420 8.83 6.63 -26.87
C THR A 420 9.72 7.72 -27.47
N GLY A 421 9.17 8.72 -28.16
CA GLY A 421 9.86 10.00 -28.43
C GLY A 421 11.21 9.92 -29.16
N SER A 422 11.33 9.16 -30.25
CA SER A 422 12.47 9.23 -31.17
C SER A 422 12.04 9.89 -32.48
N ALA A 423 12.49 11.13 -32.71
CA ALA A 423 12.47 11.78 -34.01
C ALA A 423 13.86 12.36 -34.26
N PRO A 424 14.57 11.99 -35.35
CA PRO A 424 15.66 12.82 -35.83
C PRO A 424 15.08 14.00 -36.65
N ALA A 425 15.76 15.14 -36.54
CA ALA A 425 15.40 16.45 -37.04
C ALA A 425 15.17 16.51 -38.57
N PRO A 426 14.39 17.50 -39.06
CA PRO A 426 14.09 17.64 -40.48
C PRO A 426 15.32 18.17 -41.24
N CYS A 427 15.77 17.43 -42.26
CA CYS A 427 16.53 18.02 -43.36
C CYS A 427 15.58 18.44 -44.48
N LYS A 428 15.96 19.56 -45.11
CA LYS A 428 15.25 20.38 -46.10
C LYS A 428 14.56 19.63 -47.23
#